data_AF-A0A6G5QHC0-F1
#
_entry.id   AF-A0A6G5QHC0-F1
#
_cell.length_a   1.000
_cell.length_b   1.000
_cell.length_c   1.000
_cell.angle_alpha   90.00
_cell.angle_beta   90.00
_cell.angle_gamma   90.00
#
_symmetry.space_group_name_H-M   'P 1'
#
loop_
_entity.id
_entity.type
_entity.pdbx_description
1 polymer ?
#
loop_
_entity_poly.entity_id
_entity_poly.type
_entity_poly.pdbx_seq_one_letter_code
_entity_poly.pdbx_strand_id
1 'polypeptide(L)' 'MDIFNSTPREKFYEILQNANRNLVADEIDVILQKFIAMSMILEQTNPNLQSFINENLDQIYSSLDDMYLHISGEILSKNE' A
#
# COMPACT_ATOMS: atom_id res chain seq x y z
N MET A 1 -21.92 4.95 18.23
CA MET A 1 -20.47 4.99 18.47
C MET A 1 -19.87 4.32 17.25
N ASP A 2 -19.63 5.13 16.22
CA ASP A 2 -19.27 4.64 14.89
C ASP A 2 -17.77 4.38 14.83
N ILE A 3 -17.39 3.16 15.15
CA ILE A 3 -16.03 2.66 14.92
C ILE A 3 -15.86 2.27 13.42
N PHE A 4 -16.88 2.55 12.58
CA PHE A 4 -16.96 2.21 11.15
C PHE A 4 -17.15 3.43 10.21
N ASN A 5 -16.86 4.67 10.64
CA ASN A 5 -17.16 5.88 9.82
C ASN A 5 -16.10 6.27 8.78
N SER A 6 -15.02 5.50 8.63
CA SER A 6 -13.95 5.80 7.65
C SER A 6 -13.65 4.60 6.76
N THR A 7 -13.50 4.83 5.46
CA THR A 7 -13.01 3.85 4.49
C THR A 7 -11.61 3.34 4.86
N PRO A 8 -11.20 2.14 4.39
CA PRO A 8 -9.83 1.65 4.57
C PRO A 8 -8.76 2.66 4.17
N ARG A 9 -8.99 3.37 3.05
CA ARG A 9 -8.16 4.47 2.59
C ARG A 9 -8.04 5.59 3.61
N GLU A 10 -9.17 6.12 4.08
CA GLU A 10 -9.18 7.21 5.07
C GLU A 10 -8.47 6.80 6.35
N LYS A 11 -8.71 5.57 6.81
CA LYS A 11 -8.06 5.04 8.01
C LYS A 11 -6.56 4.88 7.83
N PHE A 12 -6.12 4.40 6.67
CA PHE A 12 -4.71 4.31 6.33
C PHE A 12 -4.02 5.68 6.41
N TYR A 13 -4.58 6.72 5.80
CA TYR A 13 -3.98 8.06 5.87
C TYR A 13 -4.02 8.66 7.29
N GLU A 14 -5.04 8.36 8.09
CA GLU A 14 -5.07 8.71 9.50
C GLU A 14 -3.90 8.04 10.26
N ILE A 15 -3.66 6.75 10.03
CA ILE A 15 -2.56 6.01 10.67
C ILE A 15 -1.20 6.60 10.26
N LEU A 16 -0.99 6.88 8.97
CA LEU A 16 0.25 7.53 8.50
C LEU A 16 0.53 8.85 9.21
N GLN A 17 -0.51 9.62 9.55
CA GLN A 17 -0.37 10.91 10.22
C GLN A 17 -0.10 10.80 11.72
N ASN A 18 -0.60 9.75 12.38
CA ASN A 18 -0.61 9.66 13.84
C ASN A 18 0.39 8.63 14.41
N ALA A 19 0.85 7.67 13.61
CA ALA A 19 1.82 6.67 14.05
C ALA A 19 3.23 7.25 14.22
N ASN A 20 4.12 6.48 14.88
CA ASN A 20 5.52 6.84 15.03
C ASN A 20 6.17 7.03 13.64
N ARG A 21 6.79 8.20 13.41
CA ARG A 21 7.38 8.57 12.12
C ARG A 21 8.44 7.58 11.62
N ASN A 22 9.20 6.96 12.53
CA ASN A 22 10.21 5.97 12.14
C ASN A 22 9.54 4.68 11.68
N LEU A 23 8.50 4.21 12.37
CA LEU A 23 7.75 3.01 11.94
C LEU A 23 7.08 3.22 10.58
N VAL A 24 6.53 4.42 10.35
CA VAL A 24 5.97 4.79 9.05
C VAL A 24 7.07 4.80 7.98
N ALA A 25 8.21 5.45 8.24
CA ALA A 25 9.33 5.49 7.30
C ALA A 25 9.84 4.09 6.95
N ASP A 26 10.04 3.23 7.95
CA ASP A 26 10.49 1.85 7.77
C ASP A 26 9.53 1.04 6.88
N GLU A 27 8.22 1.20 7.08
CA GLU A 27 7.24 0.49 6.25
C GLU A 27 7.16 1.06 4.82
N ILE A 28 7.28 2.37 4.65
CA ILE A 28 7.39 2.98 3.32
C ILE A 28 8.62 2.46 2.59
N ASP A 29 9.77 2.33 3.26
CA ASP A 29 10.99 1.75 2.66
C ASP A 29 10.78 0.31 2.21
N VAL A 30 10.06 -0.52 2.99
CA VAL A 30 9.70 -1.89 2.60
C VAL A 30 8.82 -1.90 1.34
N ILE A 31 7.82 -1.02 1.26
CA ILE A 31 6.95 -0.91 0.08
C ILE A 31 7.75 -0.47 -1.15
N LEU A 32 8.62 0.53 -1.02
CA LEU A 32 9.47 1.00 -2.12
C LEU A 32 10.44 -0.07 -2.59
N GLN A 33 11.06 -0.83 -1.69
CA GLN A 33 11.93 -1.95 -2.05
C GLN A 33 11.18 -3.02 -2.85
N LYS A 34 9.97 -3.39 -2.41
CA LYS A 34 9.12 -4.34 -3.16
C LYS A 34 8.76 -3.79 -4.54
N PHE A 35 8.37 -2.51 -4.62
CA PHE A 35 8.04 -1.85 -5.88
C PHE A 35 9.23 -1.88 -6.86
N ILE A 36 10.41 -1.45 -6.41
CA ILE A 36 11.63 -1.46 -7.22
C ILE A 36 11.96 -2.87 -7.71
N ALA A 37 11.92 -3.88 -6.82
CA ALA A 37 12.19 -5.26 -7.19
C ALA A 37 11.19 -5.78 -8.25
N MET A 38 9.90 -5.48 -8.10
CA MET A 38 8.88 -5.84 -9.10
C MET A 38 9.13 -5.12 -10.43
N SER A 39 9.50 -3.84 -10.43
CA SER A 39 9.86 -3.09 -11.63
C SER A 39 11.06 -3.71 -12.35
N MET A 40 12.12 -4.07 -11.62
CA MET A 40 13.30 -4.72 -12.21
C MET A 40 12.97 -6.08 -12.86
N ILE A 41 12.08 -6.88 -12.26
CA ILE A 41 11.64 -8.15 -12.83
C ILE A 41 10.78 -7.91 -14.09
N LEU A 42 9.91 -6.91 -14.05
CA LEU A 42 9.04 -6.56 -15.19
C LEU A 42 9.84 -6.00 -16.36
N GLU A 43 10.84 -5.14 -16.13
CA GLU A 43 11.71 -4.61 -17.19
C GLU A 43 12.43 -5.70 -17.98
N GLN A 44 12.72 -6.85 -17.35
CA GLN A 44 13.34 -8.00 -18.01
C GLN A 44 12.36 -8.82 -18.86
N THR A 45 11.06 -8.70 -18.64
CA THR A 45 10.05 -9.67 -19.12
C THR A 45 8.89 -9.06 -19.91
N ASN A 46 8.53 -7.80 -19.68
CA ASN A 46 7.38 -7.17 -20.30
C ASN A 46 7.52 -5.63 -20.39
N PRO A 47 7.64 -5.04 -21.59
CA PRO A 47 7.85 -3.60 -21.75
C PRO A 47 6.58 -2.74 -21.58
N ASN A 48 5.38 -3.31 -21.39
CA ASN A 48 4.13 -2.53 -21.41
C ASN A 48 3.27 -2.67 -20.15
N LEU A 49 3.86 -2.33 -19.00
CA LEU A 49 3.16 -2.20 -17.71
C LEU A 49 1.96 -1.25 -17.79
N GLN A 50 2.05 -0.17 -18.58
CA GLN A 50 0.97 0.81 -18.69
C GLN A 50 -0.30 0.22 -19.32
N SER A 51 -0.17 -0.61 -20.37
CA SER A 51 -1.31 -1.33 -20.93
C SER A 51 -1.94 -2.28 -19.91
N PHE A 52 -1.13 -3.03 -19.17
CA PHE A 52 -1.64 -3.92 -18.12
C PHE A 52 -2.43 -3.15 -17.05
N ILE A 53 -1.90 -2.01 -16.57
CA ILE A 53 -2.61 -1.17 -15.61
C ILE A 53 -3.96 -0.72 -16.17
N ASN A 54 -3.98 -0.20 -17.40
CA ASN A 54 -5.19 0.31 -18.02
C ASN A 54 -6.26 -0.78 -18.22
N GLU A 55 -5.85 -2.00 -18.55
CA GLU A 55 -6.73 -3.14 -18.74
C GLU A 55 -7.29 -3.70 -17.42
N ASN A 56 -6.65 -3.42 -16.29
CA ASN A 56 -6.96 -4.02 -14.98
C ASN A 56 -7.30 -2.97 -13.91
N LEU A 57 -7.66 -1.73 -14.30
CA LEU A 57 -7.90 -0.61 -13.36
C LEU A 57 -8.89 -0.99 -12.25
N ASP A 58 -10.04 -1.58 -12.59
CA ASP A 58 -11.07 -1.91 -11.61
C ASP A 58 -10.59 -2.93 -10.58
N GLN A 59 -9.82 -3.93 -11.01
CA GLN A 59 -9.22 -4.93 -10.12
C GLN A 59 -8.12 -4.32 -9.25
N ILE A 60 -7.32 -3.42 -9.80
CA ILE A 60 -6.31 -2.69 -9.04
C ILE A 60 -7.01 -1.84 -7.96
N TYR A 61 -8.05 -1.08 -8.34
CA TYR A 61 -8.80 -0.24 -7.41
C TYR A 61 -9.46 -1.06 -6.29
N SER A 62 -10.07 -2.21 -6.61
CA SER A 62 -10.68 -3.07 -5.59
C SER A 62 -9.65 -3.70 -4.64
N SER A 63 -8.42 -3.93 -5.13
CA SER A 63 -7.33 -4.48 -4.32
C SER A 63 -6.62 -3.42 -3.45
N LEU A 64 -6.88 -2.12 -3.67
CA LEU A 64 -6.28 -1.06 -2.86
C LEU A 64 -6.77 -1.09 -1.41
N ASP A 65 -8.03 -1.46 -1.17
CA ASP A 65 -8.57 -1.53 0.19
C ASP A 65 -7.84 -2.59 1.04
N ASP A 66 -7.54 -3.75 0.46
CA ASP A 66 -6.74 -4.79 1.11
C ASP A 66 -5.31 -4.31 1.40
N MET A 67 -4.70 -3.57 0.46
CA MET A 67 -3.37 -2.99 0.65
C MET A 67 -3.36 -1.94 1.76
N TYR A 68 -4.38 -1.07 1.84
CA TYR A 68 -4.50 -0.09 2.90
C TYR A 68 -4.60 -0.75 4.27
N LEU A 69 -5.39 -1.83 4.39
CA LEU A 69 -5.52 -2.59 5.63
C LEU A 69 -4.22 -3.31 6.00
N HIS A 70 -3.57 -3.96 5.03
CA HIS A 70 -2.32 -4.68 5.26
C HIS A 70 -1.22 -3.76 5.78
N ILE A 71 -0.94 -2.66 5.08
CA ILE A 71 0.12 -1.71 5.47
C ILE A 71 -0.21 -1.07 6.82
N SER A 72 -1.48 -0.73 7.06
CA SER A 72 -1.92 -0.22 8.37
C SER A 72 -1.62 -1.21 9.49
N GLY A 73 -1.86 -2.51 9.26
CA GLY A 73 -1.53 -3.58 10.20
C GLY A 73 -0.02 -3.69 10.48
N GLU A 74 0.82 -3.61 9.44
CA GLU A 74 2.28 -3.67 9.59
C GLU A 74 2.85 -2.47 10.37
N ILE A 75 2.28 -1.27 10.20
CA ILE A 75 2.71 -0.09 10.96
C ILE A 75 2.32 -0.23 12.44
N LEU A 76 1.09 -0.68 12.71
CA LEU A 76 0.55 -0.77 14.07
C LEU A 76 1.20 -1.92 14.87
N SER A 77 1.45 -3.07 14.24
CA SER A 77 2.03 -4.25 14.90
C SER A 77 3.46 -4.05 15.38
N LYS A 78 4.24 -3.17 14.73
CA LYS A 78 5.61 -2.82 15.13
C LYS A 78 5.67 -1.86 16.33
N ASN A 79 4.52 -1.37 16.79
CA ASN A 79 4.40 -0.48 17.94
C ASN A 79 4.02 -1.24 19.23
N GLU A 80 3.74 -2.55 19.12
CA GLU A 80 3.50 -3.49 20.23
C GLU A 80 4.80 -4.20 20.64
#